data_AF-A0A7W0W0P6-F1
#
_entry.id   AF-A0A7W0W0P6-F1
#
_cell.length_a   1.000
_cell.length_b   1.000
_cell.length_c   1.000
_cell.angle_alpha   90.00
_cell.angle_beta   90.00
_cell.angle_gamma   90.00
#
_symmetry.space_group_name_H-M   'P 1'
#
loop_
_entity.id
_entity.type
_entity.pdbx_description
1 polymer ?
#
loop_
_entity_poly.entity_id
_entity_poly.type
_entity_poly.pdbx_seq_one_letter_code
_entity_poly.pdbx_strand_id
1 'polypeptide(L)'
;PDTASHPVTAPSAEGIAFRGLRDPRVPWEARPNNGTGKCFSSPIFCWWNDNYFTLEADVPLTSGVEARLIEAEAALQAGNPALMLTRLNGLRRSSNSLLQRLYAGQKQVFFDPIGGGPFVFADLADPGIGLATPGEQFDARRRLLFQERALWLYNTGHRQGDLRRLVRNYRLPQSAVWPTGPHFRGGNYGTDVSYPVPFTEQNNKRFDPTTCVTSQS
;
A
#
# COMPACT_ATOMS: atom_id res chain seq x y z
N PRO A 1 -3.01 -18.14 14.12
CA PRO A 1 -3.43 -18.85 12.89
C PRO A 1 -3.05 -18.01 11.66
N ASP A 2 -2.02 -18.50 10.97
CA ASP A 2 -1.23 -17.85 9.91
C ASP A 2 -0.60 -16.49 10.24
N THR A 3 0.12 -16.46 11.36
CA THR A 3 1.25 -15.55 11.62
C THR A 3 2.59 -16.22 11.29
N ALA A 4 2.56 -17.40 10.66
CA ALA A 4 3.73 -18.19 10.34
C ALA A 4 4.33 -17.65 9.03
N SER A 5 5.53 -17.08 9.14
CA SER A 5 6.44 -16.66 8.06
C SER A 5 5.79 -16.57 6.68
N HIS A 6 5.22 -15.40 6.39
CA HIS A 6 4.91 -14.99 5.03
C HIS A 6 6.12 -15.26 4.12
N PRO A 7 5.92 -15.56 2.81
CA PRO A 7 7.03 -15.47 1.87
C PRO A 7 7.67 -14.11 2.13
N VAL A 8 8.94 -14.15 2.54
CA VAL A 8 9.78 -12.98 2.63
C VAL A 8 9.77 -12.38 1.24
N THR A 9 8.84 -11.47 0.98
CA THR A 9 9.18 -10.29 0.21
C THR A 9 10.56 -9.92 0.72
N ALA A 10 11.55 -9.92 -0.19
CA ALA A 10 12.91 -9.59 0.19
C ALA A 10 12.86 -8.43 1.20
N PRO A 11 13.66 -8.39 2.27
CA PRO A 11 13.62 -7.32 3.27
C PRO A 11 13.70 -5.90 2.66
N SER A 12 14.14 -5.83 1.40
CA SER A 12 14.22 -4.68 0.52
C SER A 12 12.95 -4.34 -0.27
N ALA A 13 12.02 -5.26 -0.51
CA ALA A 13 10.74 -4.95 -1.15
C ALA A 13 9.96 -4.00 -0.26
N GLU A 14 9.37 -2.98 -0.86
CA GLU A 14 8.39 -2.08 -0.21
C GLU A 14 7.09 -2.85 0.19
N GLY A 15 7.20 -4.14 0.49
CA GLY A 15 6.15 -5.01 0.98
C GLY A 15 5.72 -4.55 2.37
N ILE A 16 4.48 -4.10 2.45
CA ILE A 16 3.83 -3.73 3.70
C ILE A 16 2.98 -4.90 4.15
N ALA A 17 3.26 -5.40 5.35
CA ALA A 17 2.46 -6.45 5.98
C ALA A 17 1.14 -5.87 6.50
N PHE A 18 0.25 -5.43 5.60
CA PHE A 18 -1.01 -4.74 5.93
C PHE A 18 -1.78 -5.44 7.05
N ARG A 19 -1.87 -6.78 7.00
CA ARG A 19 -2.53 -7.55 8.04
C ARG A 19 -1.83 -7.44 9.40
N GLY A 20 -0.52 -7.68 9.42
CA GLY A 20 0.28 -7.66 10.64
C GLY A 20 0.30 -6.29 11.33
N LEU A 21 0.20 -5.20 10.56
CA LEU A 21 0.17 -3.85 11.10
C LEU A 21 -1.08 -3.54 11.93
N ARG A 22 -2.21 -4.21 11.64
CA ARG A 22 -3.51 -3.92 12.27
C ARG A 22 -3.82 -2.41 12.31
N ASP A 23 -3.48 -1.72 11.21
CA ASP A 23 -3.66 -0.28 11.10
C ASP A 23 -5.16 0.02 10.89
N PRO A 24 -5.77 0.92 11.67
CA PRO A 24 -7.19 1.28 11.53
C PRO A 24 -7.60 1.81 10.14
N ARG A 25 -6.65 2.26 9.31
CA ARG A 25 -6.91 2.65 7.91
C ARG A 25 -7.18 1.46 6.99
N VAL A 26 -6.77 0.27 7.41
CA VAL A 26 -6.94 -1.01 6.70
C VAL A 26 -7.59 -2.03 7.65
N PRO A 27 -8.84 -1.80 8.09
CA PRO A 27 -9.55 -2.76 8.92
C PRO A 27 -9.85 -4.03 8.11
N TRP A 28 -9.66 -5.16 8.74
CA TRP A 28 -9.93 -6.46 8.14
C TRP A 28 -10.39 -7.46 9.18
N GLU A 29 -11.24 -8.38 8.75
CA GLU A 29 -11.60 -9.54 9.54
C GLU A 29 -11.49 -10.83 8.72
N ALA A 30 -11.31 -11.96 9.42
CA ALA A 30 -11.39 -13.26 8.77
C ALA A 30 -12.81 -13.47 8.26
N ARG A 31 -12.96 -14.02 7.05
CA ARG A 31 -14.29 -14.34 6.51
C ARG A 31 -15.04 -15.24 7.52
N PRO A 32 -16.25 -14.86 7.98
CA PRO A 32 -16.94 -15.56 9.07
C PRO A 32 -17.49 -16.96 8.73
N ASN A 33 -17.11 -17.60 7.61
CA ASN A 33 -17.63 -18.91 7.22
C ASN A 33 -17.16 -20.04 8.16
N ASN A 34 -18.11 -20.66 8.87
CA ASN A 34 -17.92 -21.81 9.77
C ASN A 34 -16.87 -21.63 10.88
N GLY A 35 -16.56 -20.39 11.27
CA GLY A 35 -15.58 -20.08 12.33
C GLY A 35 -14.11 -20.39 11.98
N THR A 36 -13.80 -20.76 10.73
CA THR A 36 -12.44 -21.17 10.33
C THR A 36 -11.67 -20.09 9.56
N GLY A 37 -12.33 -19.04 9.05
CA GLY A 37 -11.67 -18.02 8.22
C GLY A 37 -11.25 -18.51 6.83
N LYS A 38 -11.57 -19.76 6.48
CA LYS A 38 -11.15 -20.39 5.22
C LYS A 38 -12.14 -20.10 4.09
N CYS A 39 -11.61 -20.07 2.88
CA CYS A 39 -12.36 -19.94 1.65
C CYS A 39 -12.05 -21.06 0.68
N PHE A 40 -13.02 -21.32 -0.20
CA PHE A 40 -12.98 -22.41 -1.16
C PHE A 40 -12.84 -23.76 -0.43
N SER A 41 -12.55 -24.84 -1.16
CA SER A 41 -12.34 -26.19 -0.61
C SER A 41 -10.91 -26.42 -0.08
N SER A 42 -10.13 -25.36 0.15
CA SER A 42 -8.67 -25.41 0.28
C SER A 42 -8.17 -24.81 1.62
N PRO A 43 -6.87 -24.91 1.97
CA PRO A 43 -6.32 -24.29 3.18
C PRO A 43 -6.20 -22.75 3.10
N ILE A 44 -6.75 -22.10 2.08
CA ILE A 44 -6.66 -20.65 1.88
C ILE A 44 -7.55 -19.92 2.90
N PHE A 45 -6.96 -18.98 3.63
CA PHE A 45 -7.69 -18.01 4.44
C PHE A 45 -8.20 -16.84 3.60
N CYS A 46 -9.45 -16.46 3.81
CA CYS A 46 -10.04 -15.25 3.26
C CYS A 46 -10.14 -14.16 4.31
N TRP A 47 -9.96 -12.95 3.83
CA TRP A 47 -10.04 -11.74 4.64
C TRP A 47 -10.97 -10.77 3.95
N TRP A 48 -11.84 -10.14 4.72
CA TRP A 48 -12.69 -9.06 4.26
C TRP A 48 -11.99 -7.74 4.49
N ASN A 49 -12.18 -6.80 3.56
CA ASN A 49 -11.75 -5.42 3.72
C ASN A 49 -12.93 -4.64 4.27
N ASP A 50 -12.84 -4.24 5.52
CA ASP A 50 -13.96 -3.63 6.24
C ASP A 50 -14.13 -2.13 5.95
N ASN A 51 -13.30 -1.55 5.07
CA ASN A 51 -13.57 -0.25 4.45
C ASN A 51 -14.83 -0.30 3.55
N TYR A 52 -15.12 -1.45 2.95
CA TYR A 52 -16.24 -1.66 2.04
C TYR A 52 -17.11 -2.81 2.54
N PHE A 53 -17.69 -2.61 3.73
CA PHE A 53 -18.39 -3.67 4.44
C PHE A 53 -19.72 -4.11 3.77
N THR A 54 -20.33 -3.22 2.99
CA THR A 54 -21.56 -3.52 2.22
C THR A 54 -21.29 -3.45 0.72
N LEU A 55 -22.15 -4.12 -0.06
CA LEU A 55 -22.10 -4.04 -1.53
C LEU A 55 -22.55 -2.67 -2.08
N GLU A 56 -23.12 -1.82 -1.22
CA GLU A 56 -23.58 -0.47 -1.55
C GLU A 56 -22.59 0.61 -1.08
N ALA A 57 -21.44 0.22 -0.51
CA ALA A 57 -20.46 1.16 0.00
C ALA A 57 -19.91 2.06 -1.11
N ASP A 58 -19.93 3.37 -0.86
CA ASP A 58 -19.38 4.36 -1.79
C ASP A 58 -17.88 4.15 -1.99
N VAL A 59 -17.43 4.29 -3.25
CA VAL A 59 -16.02 4.17 -3.61
C VAL A 59 -15.44 5.57 -3.88
N PRO A 60 -14.59 6.12 -2.99
CA PRO A 60 -13.97 7.42 -3.21
C PRO A 60 -12.99 7.35 -4.38
N LEU A 61 -13.30 8.05 -5.48
CA LEU A 61 -12.40 8.17 -6.63
C LEU A 61 -11.27 9.19 -6.41
N THR A 62 -11.54 10.26 -5.66
CA THR A 62 -10.56 11.29 -5.31
C THR A 62 -10.85 11.85 -3.92
N SER A 63 -9.80 12.30 -3.23
CA SER A 63 -9.95 12.86 -1.89
C SER A 63 -8.89 13.89 -1.56
N GLY A 64 -9.20 14.75 -0.58
CA GLY A 64 -8.21 15.67 -0.01
C GLY A 64 -7.03 14.94 0.67
N VAL A 65 -7.21 13.68 1.08
CA VAL A 65 -6.13 12.86 1.65
C VAL A 65 -5.06 12.59 0.60
N GLU A 66 -5.44 12.16 -0.59
CA GLU A 66 -4.51 11.97 -1.71
C GLU A 66 -3.79 13.27 -2.06
N ALA A 67 -4.53 14.40 -2.13
CA ALA A 67 -3.94 15.70 -2.40
C ALA A 67 -2.87 16.10 -1.35
N ARG A 68 -3.14 15.87 -0.05
CA ARG A 68 -2.15 16.12 1.01
C ARG A 68 -0.93 15.19 0.91
N LEU A 69 -1.12 13.94 0.49
CA LEU A 69 -0.01 13.01 0.25
C LEU A 69 0.85 13.41 -0.94
N ILE A 70 0.26 13.96 -2.00
CA ILE A 70 0.99 14.53 -3.14
C ILE A 70 1.81 15.75 -2.70
N GLU A 71 1.24 16.62 -1.87
CA GLU A 71 2.00 17.75 -1.30
C GLU A 71 3.15 17.29 -0.39
N ALA A 72 2.93 16.25 0.42
CA ALA A 72 3.98 15.68 1.26
C ALA A 72 5.13 15.12 0.42
N GLU A 73 4.81 14.47 -0.70
CA GLU A 73 5.81 13.99 -1.66
C GLU A 73 6.56 15.14 -2.34
N ALA A 74 5.85 16.19 -2.75
CA ALA A 74 6.49 17.39 -3.30
C ALA A 74 7.42 18.05 -2.29
N ALA A 75 7.04 18.11 -1.01
CA ALA A 75 7.89 18.63 0.06
C ALA A 75 9.16 17.78 0.26
N LEU A 76 9.06 16.46 0.18
CA LEU A 76 10.22 15.57 0.20
C LEU A 76 11.18 15.86 -0.96
N GLN A 77 10.65 15.97 -2.18
CA GLN A 77 11.44 16.28 -3.38
C GLN A 77 12.08 17.68 -3.33
N ALA A 78 11.44 18.64 -2.66
CA ALA A 78 11.99 19.96 -2.41
C ALA A 78 13.01 20.01 -1.24
N GLY A 79 13.35 18.87 -0.63
CA GLY A 79 14.28 18.82 0.50
C GLY A 79 13.72 19.41 1.80
N ASN A 80 12.38 19.44 1.96
CA ASN A 80 11.71 19.99 3.14
C ASN A 80 10.99 18.88 3.95
N PRO A 81 11.73 18.08 4.75
CA PRO A 81 11.17 16.99 5.52
C PRO A 81 10.23 17.47 6.63
N ALA A 82 10.44 18.68 7.17
CA ALA A 82 9.56 19.27 8.17
C ALA A 82 8.14 19.50 7.62
N LEU A 83 8.04 20.02 6.39
CA LEU A 83 6.75 20.20 5.72
C LEU A 83 6.11 18.86 5.35
N MET A 84 6.89 17.90 4.86
CA MET A 84 6.40 16.53 4.62
C MET A 84 5.75 15.95 5.89
N LEU A 85 6.48 15.96 7.01
CA LEU A 85 5.96 15.44 8.29
C LEU A 85 4.76 16.22 8.80
N THR A 86 4.74 17.55 8.62
CA THR A 86 3.59 18.38 8.98
C THR A 86 2.32 17.93 8.24
N ARG A 87 2.43 17.63 6.93
CA ARG A 87 1.30 17.14 6.13
C ARG A 87 0.87 15.74 6.56
N LEU A 88 1.80 14.81 6.75
CA LEU A 88 1.50 13.45 7.19
C LEU A 88 0.87 13.41 8.59
N ASN A 89 1.44 14.14 9.54
CA ASN A 89 0.92 14.22 10.91
C ASN A 89 -0.44 14.94 10.96
N GLY A 90 -0.69 15.90 10.05
CA GLY A 90 -2.02 16.46 9.84
C GLY A 90 -3.06 15.39 9.49
N LEU A 91 -2.76 14.50 8.54
CA LEU A 91 -3.63 13.38 8.18
C LEU A 91 -3.83 12.41 9.34
N ARG A 92 -2.75 12.04 10.04
CA ARG A 92 -2.78 11.13 11.19
C ARG A 92 -3.65 11.65 12.33
N ARG A 93 -3.53 12.93 12.68
CA ARG A 93 -4.37 13.57 13.71
C ARG A 93 -5.84 13.65 13.30
N SER A 94 -6.13 13.83 12.02
CA SER A 94 -7.51 13.89 11.51
C SER A 94 -8.07 12.52 11.10
N SER A 95 -7.42 11.40 11.42
CA SER A 95 -7.76 10.13 10.79
C SER A 95 -9.15 9.61 11.10
N ASN A 96 -9.65 9.77 12.33
CA ASN A 96 -11.01 9.36 12.68
C ASN A 96 -12.07 10.04 11.78
N SER A 97 -11.96 11.36 11.59
CA SER A 97 -12.93 12.10 10.77
C SER A 97 -12.73 11.88 9.27
N LEU A 98 -11.49 11.69 8.83
CA LEU A 98 -11.19 11.41 7.42
C LEU A 98 -11.69 10.01 7.01
N LEU A 99 -11.47 8.98 7.82
CA LEU A 99 -11.94 7.63 7.51
C LEU A 99 -13.47 7.55 7.45
N GLN A 100 -14.18 8.21 8.37
CA GLN A 100 -15.64 8.30 8.32
C GLN A 100 -16.16 8.97 7.03
N ARG A 101 -15.43 9.93 6.48
CA ARG A 101 -15.79 10.62 5.23
C ARG A 101 -15.41 9.82 3.99
N LEU A 102 -14.29 9.09 4.03
CA LEU A 102 -13.82 8.27 2.92
C LEU A 102 -14.65 6.98 2.78
N TYR A 103 -15.00 6.37 3.91
CA TYR A 103 -15.62 5.06 3.99
C TYR A 103 -16.81 5.13 4.96
N ALA A 104 -17.92 5.68 4.47
CA ALA A 104 -19.15 5.75 5.24
C ALA A 104 -19.63 4.32 5.57
N GLY A 105 -19.82 4.03 6.87
CA GLY A 105 -20.20 2.69 7.31
C GLY A 105 -19.05 1.68 7.35
N GLN A 106 -17.78 2.12 7.29
CA GLN A 106 -16.62 1.28 7.60
C GLN A 106 -16.85 0.53 8.92
N LYS A 107 -16.57 -0.78 8.93
CA LYS A 107 -16.54 -1.57 10.16
C LYS A 107 -15.13 -1.52 10.75
N GLN A 108 -14.91 -0.66 11.73
CA GLN A 108 -13.63 -0.65 12.43
C GLN A 108 -13.53 -1.89 13.33
N VAL A 109 -12.41 -2.61 13.26
CA VAL A 109 -12.11 -3.78 14.09
C VAL A 109 -10.79 -3.64 14.86
N PHE A 110 -10.05 -2.56 14.59
CA PHE A 110 -8.83 -2.17 15.29
C PHE A 110 -9.09 -0.86 16.03
N PHE A 111 -9.17 -0.97 17.36
CA PHE A 111 -9.45 0.13 18.27
C PHE A 111 -8.26 0.38 19.19
N ASP A 112 -8.32 1.48 19.96
CA ASP A 112 -7.40 1.67 21.08
C ASP A 112 -7.48 0.45 22.03
N PRO A 113 -6.34 -0.22 22.31
CA PRO A 113 -6.29 -1.41 23.15
C PRO A 113 -6.78 -1.21 24.59
N ILE A 114 -6.90 0.03 25.07
CA ILE A 114 -7.24 0.31 26.47
C ILE A 114 -8.73 0.65 26.67
N GLY A 115 -9.50 0.95 25.62
CA GLY A 115 -10.88 1.42 25.84
C GLY A 115 -11.87 1.34 24.69
N GLY A 116 -11.55 0.75 23.54
CA GLY A 116 -12.49 0.64 22.41
C GLY A 116 -12.92 1.99 21.80
N GLY A 117 -12.22 3.08 22.17
CA GLY A 117 -12.48 4.43 21.69
C GLY A 117 -11.87 4.71 20.31
N PRO A 118 -11.97 5.97 19.83
CA PRO A 118 -11.33 6.40 18.59
C PRO A 118 -9.84 6.05 18.62
N PHE A 119 -9.32 5.50 17.52
CA PHE A 119 -7.90 5.20 17.43
C PHE A 119 -7.10 6.51 17.36
N VAL A 120 -5.98 6.58 18.08
CA VAL A 120 -5.10 7.75 18.08
C VAL A 120 -3.77 7.36 17.45
N PHE A 121 -3.43 8.04 16.36
CA PHE A 121 -2.11 7.88 15.74
C PHE A 121 -1.10 8.81 16.41
N ALA A 122 0.00 8.24 16.90
CA ALA A 122 1.16 9.03 17.27
C ALA A 122 1.68 9.79 16.06
N ASP A 123 2.16 11.01 16.29
CA ASP A 123 2.88 11.80 15.30
C ASP A 123 4.15 11.06 14.87
N LEU A 124 4.45 11.12 13.57
CA LEU A 124 5.65 10.57 12.98
C LEU A 124 6.85 11.44 13.35
N ALA A 125 7.93 10.79 13.77
CA ALA A 125 9.26 11.39 13.85
C ALA A 125 9.96 11.34 12.48
N ASP A 126 10.95 12.20 12.27
CA ASP A 126 11.78 12.16 11.06
C ASP A 126 12.72 10.94 11.09
N PRO A 127 12.55 9.95 10.18
CA PRO A 127 13.37 8.75 10.17
C PRO A 127 14.78 9.02 9.60
N GLY A 128 15.04 10.21 9.06
CA GLY A 128 16.36 10.63 8.62
C GLY A 128 17.26 11.13 9.74
N ILE A 129 16.73 11.46 10.92
CA ILE A 129 17.57 11.95 12.02
C ILE A 129 18.54 10.85 12.46
N GLY A 130 19.82 11.19 12.51
CA GLY A 130 20.89 10.28 12.94
C GLY A 130 21.49 9.41 11.81
N LEU A 131 21.00 9.51 10.57
CA LEU A 131 21.60 8.81 9.42
C LEU A 131 22.76 9.61 8.82
N ALA A 132 23.81 8.89 8.42
CA ALA A 132 25.12 9.45 8.11
C ALA A 132 25.16 10.28 6.83
N THR A 133 24.39 9.89 5.81
CA THR A 133 24.41 10.54 4.49
C THR A 133 23.06 11.14 4.11
N PRO A 134 23.04 12.23 3.32
CA PRO A 134 21.79 12.79 2.78
C PRO A 134 20.97 11.77 1.97
N GLY A 135 21.62 10.83 1.30
CA GLY A 135 20.97 9.75 0.55
C GLY A 135 20.20 8.80 1.47
N GLU A 136 20.83 8.33 2.55
CA GLU A 136 20.16 7.46 3.55
C GLU A 136 18.98 8.18 4.22
N GLN A 137 19.14 9.48 4.53
CA GLN A 137 18.07 10.30 5.07
C GLN A 137 16.87 10.39 4.11
N PHE A 138 17.14 10.64 2.83
CA PHE A 138 16.12 10.71 1.81
C PHE A 138 15.41 9.37 1.64
N ASP A 139 16.16 8.27 1.60
CA ASP A 139 15.61 6.92 1.47
C ASP A 139 14.68 6.54 2.64
N ALA A 140 15.09 6.85 3.87
CA ALA A 140 14.27 6.62 5.06
C ALA A 140 12.97 7.43 5.03
N ARG A 141 13.04 8.70 4.62
CA ARG A 141 11.87 9.60 4.49
C ARG A 141 10.94 9.17 3.36
N ARG A 142 11.49 8.76 2.21
CA ARG A 142 10.73 8.18 1.09
C ARG A 142 9.99 6.94 1.53
N ARG A 143 10.66 6.00 2.20
CA ARG A 143 10.03 4.76 2.69
C ARG A 143 8.85 5.07 3.62
N LEU A 144 9.03 6.00 4.56
CA LEU A 144 7.94 6.45 5.44
C LEU A 144 6.75 7.04 4.65
N LEU A 145 7.03 7.91 3.68
CA LEU A 145 6.00 8.52 2.84
C LEU A 145 5.22 7.46 2.04
N PHE A 146 5.90 6.53 1.38
CA PHE A 146 5.24 5.49 0.60
C PHE A 146 4.51 4.46 1.47
N GLN A 147 4.95 4.24 2.71
CA GLN A 147 4.19 3.48 3.69
C GLN A 147 2.88 4.17 4.08
N GLU A 148 2.93 5.46 4.39
CA GLU A 148 1.73 6.24 4.70
C GLU A 148 0.78 6.29 3.49
N ARG A 149 1.29 6.51 2.28
CA ARG A 149 0.49 6.45 1.04
C ARG A 149 -0.20 5.10 0.87
N ALA A 150 0.52 4.01 1.06
CA ALA A 150 -0.02 2.66 0.90
C ALA A 150 -1.13 2.33 1.91
N LEU A 151 -1.05 2.86 3.13
CA LEU A 151 -2.08 2.68 4.16
C LEU A 151 -3.32 3.55 3.89
N TRP A 152 -3.12 4.81 3.51
CA TRP A 152 -4.21 5.73 3.19
C TRP A 152 -4.97 5.36 1.91
N LEU A 153 -4.24 4.85 0.91
CA LEU A 153 -4.76 4.53 -0.43
C LEU A 153 -4.87 3.02 -0.63
N TYR A 154 -5.06 2.28 0.47
CA TYR A 154 -5.26 0.84 0.40
C TYR A 154 -6.56 0.51 -0.35
N ASN A 155 -6.48 -0.41 -1.30
CA ASN A 155 -7.61 -0.84 -2.14
C ASN A 155 -8.25 0.28 -3.00
N THR A 156 -7.52 1.36 -3.31
CA THR A 156 -8.02 2.46 -4.17
C THR A 156 -7.30 2.54 -5.53
N GLY A 157 -6.56 1.50 -5.92
CA GLY A 157 -5.88 1.42 -7.23
C GLY A 157 -4.52 2.14 -7.32
N HIS A 158 -4.01 2.73 -6.25
CA HIS A 158 -2.78 3.54 -6.29
C HIS A 158 -1.49 2.73 -6.15
N ARG A 159 -1.52 1.59 -5.45
CA ARG A 159 -0.28 0.88 -5.04
C ARG A 159 0.57 0.46 -6.23
N GLN A 160 -0.04 -0.07 -7.30
CA GLN A 160 0.70 -0.48 -8.50
C GLN A 160 1.42 0.72 -9.16
N GLY A 161 0.75 1.87 -9.23
CA GLY A 161 1.31 3.09 -9.77
C GLY A 161 2.48 3.60 -8.94
N ASP A 162 2.32 3.63 -7.61
CA ASP A 162 3.37 4.03 -6.68
C ASP A 162 4.61 3.12 -6.77
N LEU A 163 4.43 1.79 -6.86
CA LEU A 163 5.53 0.85 -7.03
C LEU A 163 6.28 1.08 -8.36
N ARG A 164 5.59 1.30 -9.47
CA ARG A 164 6.26 1.67 -10.74
C ARG A 164 7.02 2.99 -10.65
N ARG A 165 6.48 3.98 -9.92
CA ARG A 165 7.18 5.25 -9.68
C ARG A 165 8.45 5.05 -8.86
N LEU A 166 8.44 4.14 -7.89
CA LEU A 166 9.64 3.80 -7.11
C LEU A 166 10.77 3.23 -7.99
N VAL A 167 10.45 2.44 -9.01
CA VAL A 167 11.44 1.98 -10.00
C VAL A 167 11.84 3.13 -10.94
N ARG A 168 10.87 3.75 -11.61
CA ARG A 168 11.11 4.71 -12.70
C ARG A 168 11.72 6.04 -12.22
N ASN A 169 11.16 6.62 -11.16
CA ASN A 169 11.52 7.96 -10.68
C ASN A 169 12.55 7.91 -9.55
N TYR A 170 12.44 6.94 -8.65
CA TYR A 170 13.35 6.79 -7.51
C TYR A 170 14.49 5.80 -7.74
N ARG A 171 14.55 5.17 -8.92
CA ARG A 171 15.64 4.30 -9.36
C ARG A 171 15.90 3.10 -8.44
N LEU A 172 14.86 2.64 -7.73
CA LEU A 172 14.96 1.42 -6.96
C LEU A 172 15.01 0.21 -7.90
N PRO A 173 15.83 -0.80 -7.59
CA PRO A 173 15.78 -2.05 -8.35
C PRO A 173 14.41 -2.71 -8.17
N GLN A 174 13.88 -3.31 -9.22
CA GLN A 174 12.56 -3.95 -9.21
C GLN A 174 12.43 -5.00 -8.09
N SER A 175 13.51 -5.72 -7.78
CA SER A 175 13.58 -6.70 -6.69
C SER A 175 13.47 -6.10 -5.28
N ALA A 176 13.66 -4.78 -5.13
CA ALA A 176 13.41 -4.01 -3.92
C ALA A 176 12.05 -3.30 -3.94
N VAL A 177 11.20 -3.57 -4.92
CA VAL A 177 9.88 -2.93 -5.02
C VAL A 177 8.78 -3.99 -5.09
N TRP A 178 8.99 -5.02 -5.90
CA TRP A 178 8.02 -6.08 -6.16
C TRP A 178 8.36 -7.37 -5.41
N PRO A 179 7.36 -8.23 -5.14
CA PRO A 179 7.61 -9.58 -4.65
C PRO A 179 8.53 -10.35 -5.61
N THR A 180 9.52 -11.05 -5.07
CA THR A 180 10.44 -11.91 -5.80
C THR A 180 10.59 -13.24 -5.08
N GLY A 181 11.16 -14.25 -5.76
CA GLY A 181 11.40 -15.56 -5.16
C GLY A 181 10.19 -16.50 -5.21
N PRO A 182 10.12 -17.50 -4.32
CA PRO A 182 9.08 -18.52 -4.34
C PRO A 182 7.67 -17.95 -4.13
N HIS A 183 6.73 -18.38 -4.98
CA HIS A 183 5.33 -18.03 -4.83
C HIS A 183 4.63 -19.04 -3.91
N PHE A 184 3.72 -18.57 -3.05
CA PHE A 184 3.08 -19.39 -2.01
C PHE A 184 2.19 -20.53 -2.55
N ARG A 185 1.82 -20.49 -3.84
CA ARG A 185 1.11 -21.60 -4.52
C ARG A 185 2.03 -22.50 -5.35
N GLY A 186 3.34 -22.39 -5.18
CA GLY A 186 4.34 -23.05 -6.03
C GLY A 186 4.80 -22.17 -7.19
N GLY A 187 5.98 -22.49 -7.75
CA GLY A 187 6.69 -21.68 -8.73
C GLY A 187 7.42 -20.48 -8.12
N ASN A 188 7.90 -19.57 -8.97
CA ASN A 188 8.52 -18.31 -8.58
C ASN A 188 7.69 -17.12 -9.10
N TYR A 189 7.77 -15.98 -8.42
CA TYR A 189 7.29 -14.71 -8.97
C TYR A 189 7.99 -14.41 -10.30
N GLY A 190 7.22 -13.97 -11.29
CA GLY A 190 7.73 -13.50 -12.58
C GLY A 190 8.33 -12.09 -12.52
N THR A 191 8.82 -11.62 -13.66
CA THR A 191 9.41 -10.27 -13.80
C THR A 191 8.43 -9.23 -14.32
N ASP A 192 7.22 -9.61 -14.72
CA ASP A 192 6.24 -8.69 -15.29
C ASP A 192 5.58 -7.81 -14.23
N VAL A 193 5.58 -6.50 -14.45
CA VAL A 193 4.97 -5.48 -13.56
C VAL A 193 3.88 -4.66 -14.27
N SER A 194 3.56 -5.06 -15.50
CA SER A 194 2.57 -4.45 -16.37
C SER A 194 1.73 -5.54 -17.02
N TYR A 195 0.46 -5.23 -17.29
CA TYR A 195 -0.39 -6.15 -18.03
C TYR A 195 0.07 -6.24 -19.49
N PRO A 196 0.07 -7.44 -20.09
CA PRO A 196 0.30 -7.56 -21.52
C PRO A 196 -0.84 -6.89 -22.29
N VAL A 197 -0.52 -6.43 -23.49
CA VAL A 197 -1.55 -5.95 -24.41
C VAL A 197 -2.51 -7.11 -24.72
N PRO A 198 -3.83 -6.90 -24.71
CA PRO A 198 -4.80 -7.96 -24.97
C PRO A 198 -4.55 -8.64 -26.32
N PHE A 199 -4.76 -9.96 -26.38
CA PHE A 199 -4.58 -10.73 -27.61
C PHE A 199 -5.40 -10.18 -28.79
N THR A 200 -6.59 -9.65 -28.53
CA THR A 200 -7.46 -9.03 -29.54
C THR A 200 -6.78 -7.88 -30.29
N GLU A 201 -5.89 -7.13 -29.63
CA GLU A 201 -5.15 -6.04 -30.27
C GLU A 201 -4.08 -6.55 -31.25
N GLN A 202 -3.71 -7.83 -31.23
CA GLN A 202 -2.79 -8.41 -32.22
C GLN A 202 -3.38 -8.45 -33.63
N ASN A 203 -4.71 -8.36 -33.77
CA ASN A 203 -5.37 -8.20 -35.07
C ASN A 203 -5.24 -6.78 -35.64
N ASN A 204 -4.82 -5.80 -34.83
CA ASN A 204 -4.59 -4.44 -35.28
C ASN A 204 -3.26 -4.37 -36.04
N LYS A 205 -3.32 -4.17 -37.35
CA LYS A 205 -2.12 -4.05 -38.22
C LYS A 205 -1.16 -2.91 -37.85
N ARG A 206 -1.57 -2.00 -36.96
CA ARG A 206 -0.71 -0.92 -36.43
C ARG A 206 -0.04 -1.26 -35.10
N PHE A 207 -0.37 -2.40 -34.50
CA PHE A 207 0.28 -2.88 -33.27
C PHE A 207 1.39 -3.85 -33.63
N ASP A 208 2.62 -3.52 -33.22
CA ASP A 208 3.78 -4.39 -33.34
C ASP A 208 4.30 -4.74 -31.93
N PRO A 209 4.07 -5.96 -31.42
CA PRO A 209 4.50 -6.36 -30.09
C PRO A 209 6.03 -6.39 -29.94
N THR A 210 6.80 -6.46 -31.02
CA THR A 210 8.27 -6.43 -30.97
C THR A 210 8.83 -5.05 -30.63
N THR A 211 8.00 -3.99 -30.78
CA THR A 211 8.37 -2.61 -30.45
C THR A 211 8.11 -2.23 -28.99
N CYS A 212 7.49 -3.12 -28.21
CA CYS A 212 7.21 -2.87 -26.80
C CYS A 212 8.51 -2.79 -25.98
N VAL A 213 8.76 -1.64 -25.36
CA VAL A 213 9.89 -1.46 -24.43
C VAL A 213 9.55 -2.08 -23.08
N THR A 214 10.12 -3.25 -22.80
CA THR A 214 9.91 -3.96 -21.52
C THR A 214 10.93 -3.59 -20.44
N SER A 215 11.92 -2.76 -20.76
CA SER A 215 13.05 -2.42 -19.87
C SER A 215 12.85 -1.15 -19.02
N GLN A 216 11.75 -0.41 -19.19
CA GLN A 216 11.50 0.87 -18.50
C GLN A 216 10.43 0.82 -17.40
N SER A 217 9.95 -0.38 -17.05
CA SER A 217 8.90 -0.55 -16.04
C SER A 217 9.42 -0.58 -14.61
#